data_AF-A0A8S2TLY8-F1
#
_entry.id   AF-A0A8S2TLY8-F1
#
_cell.length_a   1.000
_cell.length_b   1.000
_cell.length_c   1.000
_cell.angle_alpha   90.00
_cell.angle_beta   90.00
_cell.angle_gamma   90.00
#
_symmetry.space_group_name_H-M   'P 1'
#
loop_
_entity.id
_entity.type
_entity.pdbx_description
1 polymer ?
#
loop_
_entity_poly.entity_id
_entity_poly.type
_entity_poly.pdbx_seq_one_letter_code
_entity_poly.pdbx_strand_id
1 'polypeptide(L)'
;MTDSELDAIRAKRLVELQQQQTSSNKNSQSSAEEKQQQQEDMRNTMLSSLLTQEARARLNMIALTKPEKGRMIEDILIQNARRG
;
A
#
# COMPACT_ATOMS: atom_id res chain seq x y z
N MET A 1 19.81 -6.18 -48.61
CA MET A 1 19.74 -7.38 -47.74
C MET A 1 20.33 -7.12 -46.35
N THR A 2 21.13 -6.07 -46.13
CA THR A 2 21.68 -5.67 -44.81
C THR A 2 20.75 -4.73 -44.02
N ASP A 3 19.87 -3.97 -44.68
CA ASP A 3 18.92 -3.06 -44.01
C ASP A 3 17.82 -3.80 -43.22
N SER A 4 17.43 -5.01 -43.66
CA SER A 4 16.37 -5.79 -42.99
C SER A 4 16.80 -6.33 -41.63
N GLU A 5 18.09 -6.59 -41.41
CA GLU A 5 18.61 -7.02 -40.11
C GLU A 5 18.70 -5.84 -39.13
N LEU A 6 19.03 -4.64 -39.62
CA LEU A 6 19.05 -3.42 -38.81
C LEU A 6 17.64 -3.01 -38.36
N ASP A 7 16.64 -3.15 -39.23
CA ASP A 7 15.25 -2.89 -38.88
C ASP A 7 14.70 -3.91 -37.87
N ALA A 8 15.10 -5.19 -37.98
CA ALA A 8 14.75 -6.21 -37.01
C ALA A 8 15.32 -5.93 -35.61
N ILE A 9 16.56 -5.44 -35.52
CA ILE A 9 17.19 -5.04 -34.25
C ILE A 9 16.46 -3.84 -33.64
N ARG A 10 16.10 -2.84 -34.45
CA ARG A 10 15.35 -1.65 -33.99
C ARG A 10 13.97 -2.04 -33.47
N ALA A 11 13.25 -2.92 -34.17
CA ALA A 11 11.95 -3.43 -33.74
C ALA A 11 12.04 -4.22 -32.42
N LYS A 12 13.05 -5.10 -32.30
CA LYS A 12 13.27 -5.89 -31.08
C LYS A 12 13.59 -5.01 -29.87
N ARG A 13 14.40 -3.96 -30.06
CA ARG A 13 14.71 -3.00 -29.00
C ARG A 13 13.50 -2.16 -28.59
N LEU A 14 12.62 -1.84 -29.54
CA LEU A 14 11.37 -1.11 -29.27
C LEU A 14 10.39 -1.95 -28.45
N VAL A 15 10.23 -3.23 -28.78
CA VAL A 15 9.40 -4.18 -28.01
C VAL A 15 9.95 -4.38 -26.60
N GLU A 16 11.27 -4.54 -26.44
CA GLU A 16 11.91 -4.67 -25.13
C GLU A 16 11.66 -3.43 -24.25
N LEU A 17 11.75 -2.23 -24.83
CA LEU A 17 11.52 -0.97 -24.13
C LEU A 17 10.05 -0.79 -23.74
N GLN A 18 9.11 -1.15 -24.63
CA GLN A 18 7.68 -1.16 -24.33
C GLN A 18 7.33 -2.17 -23.22
N GLN A 19 7.98 -3.34 -23.21
CA GLN A 19 7.77 -4.38 -22.22
C GLN A 19 8.36 -3.99 -20.84
N GLN A 20 9.47 -3.26 -20.83
CA GLN A 20 10.03 -2.70 -19.60
C GLN A 20 9.14 -1.58 -19.04
N GLN A 21 8.59 -0.73 -19.91
CA GLN A 21 7.71 0.37 -19.52
C GLN A 21 6.33 -0.10 -19.01
N THR A 22 5.75 -1.16 -19.60
CA THR A 22 4.51 -1.77 -19.08
C THR A 22 4.73 -2.51 -17.75
N SER A 23 5.90 -3.12 -17.55
CA SER A 23 6.26 -3.79 -16.30
C SER A 23 6.45 -2.81 -15.15
N SER A 24 7.05 -1.63 -15.41
CA SER A 24 7.19 -0.58 -14.40
C SER A 24 5.85 0.04 -13.99
N ASN A 25 4.89 0.18 -14.91
CA ASN A 25 3.58 0.77 -14.63
C ASN A 25 2.63 -0.20 -13.91
N LYS A 26 2.70 -1.49 -14.21
CA LYS A 26 1.90 -2.53 -13.53
C LYS A 26 2.38 -2.77 -12.09
N ASN A 27 3.69 -2.67 -11.87
CA ASN A 27 4.24 -2.76 -10.53
C ASN A 27 3.87 -1.54 -9.66
N SER A 28 3.72 -0.33 -10.22
CA SER A 28 3.43 0.86 -9.41
C SER A 28 1.98 0.91 -8.90
N GLN A 29 1.02 0.35 -9.64
CA GLN A 29 -0.38 0.30 -9.20
C GLN A 29 -0.62 -0.82 -8.18
N SER A 30 -0.07 -2.02 -8.42
CA SER A 30 -0.17 -3.14 -7.46
C SER A 30 0.70 -2.93 -6.22
N SER A 31 1.87 -2.29 -6.35
CA SER A 31 2.70 -1.91 -5.19
C SER A 31 2.02 -0.86 -4.30
N ALA A 32 1.13 -0.01 -4.83
CA ALA A 32 0.46 1.00 -4.03
C ALA A 32 -0.61 0.38 -3.12
N GLU A 33 -1.41 -0.54 -3.68
CA GLU A 33 -2.42 -1.29 -2.94
C GLU A 33 -1.78 -2.26 -1.93
N GLU A 34 -0.73 -2.98 -2.33
CA GLU A 34 0.02 -3.85 -1.39
C GLU A 34 0.69 -3.05 -0.29
N LYS A 35 1.24 -1.85 -0.58
CA LYS A 35 1.81 -0.99 0.46
C LYS A 35 0.75 -0.42 1.40
N GLN A 36 -0.45 -0.12 0.90
CA GLN A 36 -1.56 0.30 1.76
C GLN A 36 -2.02 -0.84 2.66
N GLN A 37 -2.25 -2.03 2.10
CA GLN A 37 -2.62 -3.21 2.88
C GLN A 37 -1.55 -3.59 3.90
N GLN A 38 -0.27 -3.60 3.53
CA GLN A 38 0.81 -3.87 4.48
C GLN A 38 0.86 -2.81 5.60
N GLN A 39 0.58 -1.54 5.30
CA GLN A 39 0.50 -0.50 6.31
C GLN A 39 -0.73 -0.66 7.20
N GLU A 40 -1.88 -1.06 6.66
CA GLU A 40 -3.10 -1.35 7.40
C GLU A 40 -2.94 -2.59 8.28
N ASP A 41 -2.35 -3.66 7.77
CA ASP A 41 -2.06 -4.88 8.52
C ASP A 41 -1.06 -4.61 9.64
N MET A 42 0.00 -3.84 9.36
CA MET A 42 0.95 -3.42 10.40
C MET A 42 0.27 -2.54 11.45
N ARG A 43 -0.60 -1.61 11.03
CA ARG A 43 -1.42 -0.80 11.95
C ARG A 43 -2.35 -1.67 12.80
N ASN A 44 -3.08 -2.60 12.18
CA ASN A 44 -4.04 -3.45 12.86
C ASN A 44 -3.35 -4.44 13.80
N THR A 45 -2.16 -4.94 13.43
CA THR A 45 -1.31 -5.79 14.29
C THR A 45 -0.83 -5.01 15.52
N MET A 46 -0.34 -3.78 15.32
CA MET A 46 0.13 -2.90 16.39
C MET A 46 -1.00 -2.44 17.31
N LEU A 47 -2.18 -2.16 16.75
CA LEU A 47 -3.39 -1.86 17.51
C LEU A 47 -3.87 -3.11 18.27
N SER A 48 -3.81 -4.30 17.69
CA SER A 48 -4.25 -5.54 18.34
C SER A 48 -3.32 -5.98 19.47
N SER A 49 -2.04 -5.65 19.42
CA SER A 49 -1.10 -5.91 20.53
C SER A 49 -1.20 -4.88 21.66
N LEU A 50 -1.60 -3.64 21.35
CA LEU A 50 -1.67 -2.54 22.32
C LEU A 50 -3.07 -2.38 22.96
N LEU A 51 -4.15 -2.65 22.22
CA LEU A 51 -5.51 -2.56 22.74
C LEU A 51 -5.97 -3.86 23.37
N THR A 52 -6.55 -3.76 24.57
CA THR A 52 -7.33 -4.84 25.18
C THR A 52 -8.68 -5.01 24.46
N GLN A 53 -9.33 -6.17 24.65
CA GLN A 53 -10.63 -6.48 24.03
C GLN A 53 -11.71 -5.45 24.38
N GLU A 54 -11.69 -4.90 25.60
CA GLU A 54 -12.59 -3.82 26.04
C GLU A 54 -12.31 -2.50 25.30
N ALA A 55 -11.04 -2.16 25.09
CA ALA A 55 -10.65 -0.93 24.40
C ALA A 55 -11.08 -0.95 22.92
N ARG A 56 -11.00 -2.11 22.23
CA ARG A 56 -11.56 -2.26 20.88
C ARG A 56 -13.08 -2.07 20.85
N ALA A 57 -13.80 -2.63 21.82
CA ALA A 57 -15.25 -2.47 21.89
C ALA A 57 -15.66 -1.00 22.09
N ARG A 58 -14.96 -0.27 22.98
CA ARG A 58 -15.18 1.17 23.16
C ARG A 58 -14.86 1.97 21.91
N LEU A 59 -13.75 1.66 21.23
CA LEU A 59 -13.34 2.35 20.01
C LEU A 59 -14.37 2.13 18.88
N ASN A 60 -14.88 0.91 18.71
CA ASN A 60 -15.96 0.60 17.76
C ASN A 60 -17.27 1.35 18.07
N MET A 61 -17.65 1.46 19.35
CA MET A 61 -18.84 2.24 19.75
C MET A 61 -18.66 3.74 19.48
N ILE A 62 -17.45 4.27 19.72
CA ILE A 62 -17.12 5.66 19.41
C ILE A 62 -17.09 5.88 17.90
N ALA A 63 -16.53 4.97 17.11
CA ALA A 63 -16.51 5.06 15.65
C ALA A 63 -17.93 5.03 15.05
N LEU A 64 -18.83 4.22 15.63
CA LEU A 64 -20.23 4.14 15.22
C LEU A 64 -21.00 5.44 15.52
N THR A 65 -20.74 6.07 16.66
CA THR A 65 -21.45 7.28 17.08
C THR A 65 -20.82 8.56 16.53
N LYS A 66 -19.49 8.59 16.39
CA LYS A 66 -18.66 9.72 15.97
C LYS A 66 -17.37 9.20 15.28
N PRO A 67 -17.41 8.91 13.96
CA PRO A 67 -16.26 8.34 13.25
C PRO A 67 -15.02 9.25 13.27
N GLU A 68 -15.24 10.57 13.25
CA GLU A 68 -14.21 11.61 13.40
C GLU A 68 -13.34 11.40 14.66
N LYS A 69 -13.99 11.09 15.79
CA LYS A 69 -13.30 10.90 17.06
C LYS A 69 -12.64 9.53 17.16
N GLY A 70 -13.24 8.50 16.55
CA GLY A 70 -12.63 7.17 16.45
C GLY A 70 -11.29 7.22 15.72
N ARG A 71 -11.26 7.82 14.52
CA ARG A 71 -10.02 7.97 13.73
C ARG A 71 -8.94 8.76 14.46
N MET A 72 -9.31 9.86 15.11
CA MET A 72 -8.36 10.65 15.90
C MET A 72 -7.71 9.83 17.03
N ILE A 73 -8.49 8.98 17.71
CA ILE A 73 -7.98 8.12 18.78
C ILE A 73 -7.07 7.03 18.20
N GLU A 74 -7.43 6.42 17.07
CA GLU A 74 -6.57 5.46 16.36
C GLU A 74 -5.22 6.08 15.97
N ASP A 75 -5.24 7.28 15.38
CA ASP A 75 -4.02 7.98 14.95
C ASP A 75 -3.10 8.32 16.13
N ILE A 76 -3.66 8.84 17.24
CA ILE A 76 -2.91 9.11 18.46
C ILE A 76 -2.29 7.82 19.02
N LEU A 77 -3.04 6.73 19.01
CA LEU A 77 -2.57 5.46 19.57
C LEU A 77 -1.45 4.85 18.73
N ILE A 78 -1.55 4.94 17.39
CA ILE A 78 -0.48 4.51 16.47
C ILE A 78 0.76 5.40 16.62
N GLN A 79 0.57 6.71 16.77
CA GLN A 79 1.68 7.64 17.00
C GLN A 79 2.39 7.32 18.32
N ASN A 80 1.65 7.03 19.39
CA ASN A 80 2.21 6.63 20.68
C ASN A 80 2.93 5.28 20.60
N ALA A 81 2.37 4.31 19.88
CA ALA A 81 3.00 3.00 19.67
C ALA A 81 4.30 3.09 18.86
N ARG A 82 4.40 4.05 17.92
CA ARG A 82 5.63 4.34 17.16
C ARG A 82 6.66 5.16 17.94
N ARG A 83 6.22 5.98 18.90
CA ARG A 83 7.07 6.80 19.78
C ARG A 83 7.49 6.10 21.07
N GLY A 84 6.98 4.90 21.33
CA GLY A 84 7.34 4.05 22.47
C GLY A 84 8.83 3.78 22.54
#